data_AF-A0A8T3QXY2-F1
#
_entry.id   AF-A0A8T3QXY2-F1
#
_cell.length_a   1.000
_cell.length_b   1.000
_cell.length_c   1.000
_cell.angle_alpha   90.00
_cell.angle_beta   90.00
_cell.angle_gamma   90.00
#
_symmetry.space_group_name_H-M   'P 1'
#
loop_
_entity.id
_entity.type
_entity.pdbx_description
1 polymer ?
#
loop_
_entity_poly.entity_id
_entity_poly.type
_entity_poly.pdbx_seq_one_letter_code
_entity_poly.pdbx_strand_id
1 'polypeptide(L)' 'MAAASDWITLAEAQAILGAANVRFNASTIGGWARSGRLQSIKLGGRRFVRRGEVRALLVPPRRVAARDLQPALFEELAD' A
#
# COMPACT_ATOMS: atom_id res chain seq x y z
N MET A 1 6.59 -16.09 -3.15
CA MET A 1 5.72 -16.71 -2.12
C MET A 1 4.77 -15.66 -1.56
N ALA A 2 3.49 -15.72 -1.95
CA ALA A 2 2.37 -15.09 -1.24
C ALA A 2 1.41 -16.25 -0.86
N ALA A 3 0.68 -16.26 0.25
CA ALA A 3 0.26 -15.17 1.12
C ALA A 3 0.00 -15.69 2.55
N ALA A 4 0.57 -15.02 3.55
CA ALA A 4 -0.03 -14.95 4.88
C ALA A 4 -1.04 -13.80 4.82
N SER A 5 -2.33 -14.13 4.64
CA SER A 5 -3.49 -13.23 4.64
C SER A 5 -3.17 -11.77 4.27
N ASP A 6 -3.32 -11.44 2.98
CA ASP A 6 -3.09 -10.07 2.51
C ASP A 6 -3.99 -9.04 3.20
N TRP A 7 -5.16 -9.47 3.69
CA TRP A 7 -6.09 -8.65 4.43
C TRP A 7 -5.82 -8.74 5.93
N ILE A 8 -5.45 -7.61 6.53
CA ILE A 8 -5.18 -7.48 7.96
C ILE A 8 -6.15 -6.49 8.60
N THR A 9 -6.42 -6.67 9.88
CA THR A 9 -7.21 -5.74 10.68
C THR A 9 -6.51 -4.39 10.84
N LEU A 10 -7.27 -3.36 11.22
CA LEU A 10 -6.69 -2.05 11.55
C LEU A 10 -5.72 -2.10 12.74
N ALA A 11 -5.93 -3.02 13.68
CA ALA A 11 -5.03 -3.21 14.83
C ALA A 11 -3.69 -3.84 14.40
N GLU A 12 -3.71 -4.83 13.53
CA GLU A 12 -2.50 -5.41 12.94
C GLU A 12 -1.76 -4.38 12.07
N ALA A 13 -2.48 -3.57 11.29
CA ALA A 13 -1.88 -2.49 10.53
C ALA A 13 -1.17 -1.48 11.45
N GLN A 14 -1.80 -1.10 12.56
CA GLN A 14 -1.18 -0.26 13.59
C GLN A 14 0.07 -0.92 14.18
N ALA A 15 0.05 -2.23 14.45
CA ALA A 15 1.21 -2.95 14.97
C ALA A 15 2.38 -2.96 13.97
N ILE A 16 2.11 -3.12 12.66
CA ILE A 16 3.14 -3.06 11.61
C ILE A 16 3.81 -1.69 11.56
N LEU A 17 3.01 -0.61 11.56
CA LEU A 17 3.56 0.75 11.54
C LEU A 17 4.30 1.06 12.85
N GLY A 18 3.76 0.62 13.98
CA GLY A 18 4.37 0.78 15.30
C GLY A 18 5.72 0.07 15.43
N ALA A 19 5.90 -1.10 14.81
CA ALA A 19 7.17 -1.80 14.75
C ALA A 19 8.26 -1.02 13.98
N ALA A 20 7.86 -0.13 13.08
CA ALA A 20 8.75 0.81 12.38
C ALA A 20 8.86 2.17 13.09
N ASN A 21 8.43 2.26 14.36
CA ASN A 21 8.38 3.48 15.16
C ASN A 21 7.47 4.59 14.58
N VAL A 22 6.53 4.24 13.71
CA VAL A 22 5.54 5.16 13.12
C VAL A 22 4.20 4.95 13.81
N ARG A 23 3.79 5.89 14.67
CA ARG A 23 2.60 5.73 15.50
C ARG A 23 1.38 6.41 14.89
N PHE A 24 0.42 5.60 14.48
CA PHE A 24 -0.93 6.04 14.10
C PHE A 24 -1.97 5.28 14.90
N ASN A 25 -3.11 5.92 15.16
CA ASN A 25 -4.26 5.22 15.72
C ASN A 25 -5.01 4.45 14.62
N ALA A 26 -5.74 3.40 15.00
CA ALA A 26 -6.58 2.63 14.09
C ALA A 26 -7.63 3.50 13.37
N SER A 27 -8.10 4.60 13.96
CA SER A 27 -9.08 5.50 13.33
C SER A 27 -8.49 6.28 12.15
N THR A 28 -7.21 6.67 12.20
CA THR A 28 -6.48 7.32 11.10
C THR A 28 -6.30 6.34 9.94
N ILE A 29 -5.85 5.13 10.23
CA ILE A 29 -5.72 4.06 9.22
C ILE A 29 -7.09 3.75 8.61
N GLY A 30 -8.13 3.68 9.43
CA GLY A 30 -9.52 3.54 8.99
C GLY A 30 -10.03 4.75 8.18
N GLY A 31 -9.48 5.95 8.40
CA GLY A 31 -9.70 7.14 7.58
C GLY A 31 -9.14 6.97 6.17
N TRP A 32 -7.88 6.53 6.06
CA TRP A 32 -7.25 6.24 4.76
C TRP A 32 -8.01 5.19 3.97
N ALA A 33 -8.42 4.11 4.65
CA ALA A 33 -9.21 3.04 4.07
C ALA A 33 -10.59 3.53 3.56
N ARG A 34 -11.21 4.50 4.24
CA ARG A 34 -12.48 5.12 3.79
C ARG A 34 -12.29 6.07 2.61
N SER A 35 -11.19 6.80 2.59
CA SER A 35 -10.86 7.75 1.51
C SER A 35 -10.32 7.08 0.24
N GLY A 36 -10.10 5.76 0.25
CA GLY A 36 -9.52 5.02 -0.88
C GLY A 36 -7.99 5.09 -0.98
N ARG A 37 -7.31 5.73 -0.02
CA ARG A 37 -5.84 5.76 0.04
C ARG A 37 -5.21 4.40 0.39
N LEU A 38 -5.97 3.54 1.06
CA LEU A 38 -5.65 2.13 1.24
C LEU A 38 -6.82 1.29 0.71
N GLN A 39 -6.51 0.24 -0.05
CA GLN A 39 -7.45 -0.81 -0.37
C GLN A 39 -8.01 -1.40 0.92
N SER A 40 -9.34 -1.53 0.96
CA SER A 40 -10.01 -2.09 2.11
C SER A 40 -11.22 -2.93 1.74
N ILE A 41 -11.50 -3.92 2.58
CA ILE A 41 -12.73 -4.72 2.55
C ILE A 41 -13.43 -4.61 3.90
N LYS A 42 -14.75 -4.80 3.89
CA LYS A 42 -15.55 -4.88 5.12
C LYS A 42 -16.15 -6.29 5.20
N LEU A 43 -15.83 -7.01 6.27
CA LEU A 43 -16.33 -8.36 6.54
C LEU A 43 -16.89 -8.40 7.96
N GLY A 44 -18.15 -8.83 8.12
CA GLY A 44 -18.79 -8.96 9.44
C GLY A 44 -18.75 -7.68 10.28
N GLY A 45 -18.94 -6.51 9.67
CA GLY A 45 -18.87 -5.21 10.37
C GLY A 45 -17.46 -4.67 10.63
N ARG A 46 -16.41 -5.48 10.44
CA ARG A 46 -15.01 -5.09 10.66
C ARG A 46 -14.34 -4.73 9.34
N ARG A 47 -13.42 -3.77 9.38
CA ARG A 47 -12.66 -3.30 8.21
C ARG A 47 -11.26 -3.90 8.22
N PHE A 48 -10.83 -4.33 7.04
CA PHE A 48 -9.51 -4.89 6.78
C PHE A 48 -8.83 -4.07 5.68
N VAL A 49 -7.50 -4.01 5.71
CA VAL A 49 -6.66 -3.31 4.74
C VAL A 49 -5.61 -4.26 4.15
N ARG A 50 -5.04 -3.92 2.99
CA ARG A 50 -3.94 -4.70 2.40
C ARG A 50 -2.65 -4.52 3.19
N ARG A 51 -2.10 -5.62 3.71
CA ARG A 51 -0.78 -5.66 4.39
C ARG A 51 0.33 -5.07 3.54
N GLY A 52 0.36 -5.39 2.25
CA GLY A 52 1.37 -4.89 1.31
C GLY A 52 1.34 -3.36 1.20
N GLU A 53 0.16 -2.77 1.12
CA GLU A 53 0.02 -1.31 1.05
C GLU A 53 0.39 -0.63 2.36
N VAL A 54 0.03 -1.22 3.52
CA VAL A 54 0.46 -0.71 4.82
C VAL A 54 1.99 -0.70 4.93
N ARG A 55 2.66 -1.76 4.46
CA ARG A 55 4.13 -1.80 4.41
C ARG A 55 4.71 -0.79 3.42
N ALA A 56 4.05 -0.58 2.28
CA ALA A 56 4.49 0.38 1.28
C ALA A 56 4.51 1.82 1.81
N LEU A 57 3.68 2.15 2.82
CA LEU A 57 3.73 3.46 3.49
C LEU A 57 5.07 3.75 4.19
N LEU A 58 5.81 2.71 4.56
CA LEU A 58 7.12 2.83 5.22
C LEU A 58 8.26 2.94 4.21
N VAL A 59 8.01 2.60 2.95
CA VAL A 59 9.03 2.58 1.91
C VAL A 59 9.00 3.94 1.20
N PRO A 60 10.14 4.63 1.08
CA PRO A 60 10.17 5.87 0.30
C PRO A 60 9.76 5.59 -1.15
N PRO A 61 9.04 6.52 -1.81
CA PRO A 61 8.71 6.37 -3.22
C PRO A 61 9.98 6.11 -4.02
N ARG A 62 10.02 5.02 -4.80
CA ARG A 62 11.15 4.80 -5.71
C ARG A 62 11.13 5.90 -6.76
N ARG A 63 12.20 6.69 -6.81
CA ARG A 63 12.46 7.59 -7.93
C ARG A 63 12.94 6.74 -9.09
N VAL A 64 12.12 6.62 -10.12
CA VAL A 64 12.48 5.97 -11.37
C VAL A 64 12.83 7.07 -12.36
N ALA A 65 13.96 6.95 -13.08
CA ALA A 65 14.28 7.92 -14.11
C ALA A 65 13.22 7.84 -15.20
N ALA A 66 12.79 8.97 -15.76
CA ALA A 66 11.72 9.01 -16.76
C ALA A 66 11.99 8.07 -17.95
N ARG A 67 13.26 7.95 -18.36
CA ARG A 67 13.74 7.02 -19.39
C ARG A 67 13.53 5.53 -19.08
N ASP A 68 13.35 5.16 -17.81
CA ASP A 68 13.17 3.76 -17.39
C ASP A 68 11.68 3.40 -17.20
N LEU A 69 10.77 4.39 -17.27
CA LEU A 69 9.32 4.18 -17.08
C LEU A 69 8.61 3.76 -18.37
N GLN A 70 9.21 4.01 -19.53
CA GLN A 70 8.60 3.72 -20.81
C GLN A 70 9.70 3.44 -21.84
N PRO A 71 9.73 2.27 -22.52
CA PRO A 71 10.46 2.17 -23.78
C PRO A 71 9.88 3.22 -24.73
N ALA A 72 10.72 3.92 -25.49
CA ALA A 72 10.28 4.92 -26.43
C ALA A 72 9.23 4.32 -27.36
N LEU A 73 8.00 4.82 -27.29
CA LEU A 73 6.97 4.45 -28.24
C LEU A 73 7.49 4.85 -29.64
N PHE A 74 7.57 3.88 -30.55
CA PHE A 74 7.90 4.05 -31.97
C PHE A 74 9.39 4.16 -32.36
N GLU A 75 10.36 3.81 -31.50
CA GLU A 75 11.76 3.70 -31.97
C GLU A 75 11.96 2.59 -33.03
N GLU A 76 11.08 1.59 -33.10
CA GLU A 76 11.10 0.52 -34.12
C GLU A 76 10.55 0.94 -35.50
N LEU A 77 10.05 2.18 -35.65
CA LEU A 77 9.48 2.70 -36.91
C LEU A 77 10.41 3.66 -37.66
N ALA A 78 11.60 3.94 -37.13
CA ALA A 78 12.61 4.75 -37.80
C ALA A 78 13.58 3.85 -38.59
N ASP A 79 13.21 3.63 -39.87
CA ASP A 79 13.98 3.10 -41.03
C ASP A 79 14.82 1.82 -40.88
#